data_AF-A0A371GTH7-F1
#
_entry.id   AF-A0A371GTH7-F1
#
_cell.length_a   1.000
_cell.length_b   1.000
_cell.length_c   1.000
_cell.angle_alpha   90.00
_cell.angle_beta   90.00
_cell.angle_gamma   90.00
#
_symmetry.space_group_name_H-M   'P 1'
#
loop_
_entity.id
_entity.type
_entity.pdbx_description
1 polymer ?
#
loop_
_entity_poly.entity_id
_entity_poly.type
_entity_poly.pdbx_seq_one_letter_code
_entity_poly.pdbx_strand_id
1 'polypeptide(L)'
;MVLRLYGLEGLRSHIRNHIELAAYFEEVVGQDTRFKVIAPRTFSLVCFRLLPPLNSEDHGNKLNRDLLDSVNSTGSVFISHTVLSGEYILRFAVGAPLTEKRHVNMAWQILQDKATALLESL
;
A
#
# COMPACT_ATOMS: atom_id res chain seq x y z
N MET A 1 -3.18 19.57 -22.30
CA MET A 1 -1.86 20.09 -21.87
C MET A 1 -0.85 18.98 -21.57
N VAL A 2 -1.22 17.90 -20.87
CA VAL A 2 -0.33 16.75 -20.55
C VAL A 2 0.35 16.14 -21.79
N LEU A 3 -0.42 15.77 -22.82
CA LEU A 3 0.14 15.15 -24.04
C LEU A 3 1.12 16.04 -24.81
N ARG A 4 0.95 17.37 -24.74
CA ARG A 4 1.87 18.32 -25.39
C ARG A 4 3.16 18.53 -24.59
N LEU A 5 3.07 18.44 -23.25
CA LEU A 5 4.21 18.62 -22.36
C LEU A 5 5.09 17.38 -22.30
N TYR A 6 4.49 16.22 -22.03
CA TYR A 6 5.23 14.96 -21.85
C TYR A 6 5.43 14.19 -23.16
N GLY A 7 4.61 14.45 -24.17
CA GLY A 7 4.52 13.59 -25.34
C GLY A 7 4.00 12.19 -24.99
N LEU A 8 3.93 11.33 -26.00
CA LEU A 8 3.53 9.94 -25.83
C LEU A 8 4.58 9.15 -25.01
N GLU A 9 5.86 9.33 -25.33
CA GLU A 9 6.94 8.57 -24.71
C GLU A 9 7.17 8.95 -23.25
N GLY A 10 7.10 10.25 -22.91
CA GLY A 10 7.18 10.69 -21.51
C GLY A 10 6.04 10.14 -20.67
N LEU A 11 4.80 10.18 -21.19
CA LEU A 11 3.64 9.61 -20.47
C LEU A 11 3.79 8.09 -20.27
N ARG A 12 4.23 7.36 -21.30
CA ARG A 12 4.52 5.91 -21.19
C ARG A 12 5.60 5.63 -20.15
N SER A 13 6.66 6.43 -20.12
CA SER A 13 7.74 6.31 -19.13
C SER A 13 7.23 6.49 -17.70
N HIS A 14 6.44 7.54 -17.45
CA HIS A 14 5.82 7.78 -16.13
C HIS A 14 4.95 6.61 -15.68
N ILE A 15 4.09 6.10 -16.57
CA ILE A 15 3.22 4.95 -16.26
C ILE A 15 4.06 3.71 -15.94
N ARG A 16 5.06 3.39 -16.75
CA ARG A 16 5.93 2.21 -16.53
C ARG A 16 6.68 2.31 -15.21
N ASN A 17 7.23 3.49 -14.88
CA ASN A 17 7.88 3.74 -13.60
C ASN A 17 6.92 3.51 -12.42
N HIS A 18 5.66 3.98 -12.49
CA HIS A 18 4.69 3.71 -11.42
C HIS A 18 4.38 2.21 -11.28
N ILE A 19 4.31 1.47 -12.39
CA ILE A 19 4.12 0.01 -12.37
C ILE A 19 5.31 -0.69 -11.72
N GLU A 20 6.54 -0.27 -12.04
CA GLU A 20 7.78 -0.82 -11.44
C GLU A 20 7.86 -0.52 -9.94
N LEU A 21 7.53 0.69 -9.52
CA LEU A 21 7.48 1.07 -8.10
C LEU A 21 6.43 0.26 -7.33
N ALA A 22 5.26 0.02 -7.92
CA ALA A 22 4.25 -0.84 -7.31
C ALA A 22 4.68 -2.31 -7.26
N ALA A 23 5.40 -2.81 -8.27
CA ALA A 23 5.97 -4.16 -8.26
C ALA A 23 7.01 -4.32 -7.15
N TYR A 24 7.87 -3.31 -6.97
CA TYR A 24 8.81 -3.28 -5.85
C TYR A 24 8.09 -3.25 -4.50
N PHE A 25 7.02 -2.47 -4.36
CA PHE A 25 6.21 -2.46 -3.14
C PHE A 25 5.57 -3.83 -2.84
N GLU A 26 4.99 -4.49 -3.85
CA GLU A 26 4.44 -5.83 -3.73
C GLU A 26 5.47 -6.85 -3.25
N GLU A 27 6.71 -6.77 -3.76
CA GLU A 27 7.82 -7.63 -3.35
C GLU A 27 8.17 -7.44 -1.87
N VAL A 28 8.37 -6.20 -1.40
CA VAL A 28 8.73 -5.95 0.00
C VAL A 28 7.59 -6.28 0.97
N VAL A 29 6.33 -6.10 0.55
CA VAL A 29 5.16 -6.55 1.33
C VAL A 29 5.14 -8.07 1.44
N GLY A 30 5.44 -8.78 0.34
CA GLY A 30 5.48 -10.24 0.32
C GLY A 30 6.60 -10.86 1.15
N GLN A 31 7.65 -10.10 1.48
CA GLN A 31 8.75 -10.53 2.35
C GLN A 31 8.40 -10.44 3.85
N ASP A 32 7.40 -9.63 4.23
CA ASP A 32 6.96 -9.48 5.62
C ASP A 32 5.79 -10.43 5.90
N THR A 33 6.04 -11.46 6.70
CA THR A 33 5.07 -12.53 7.00
C THR A 33 3.83 -12.05 7.76
N ARG A 34 3.87 -10.83 8.33
CA ARG A 34 2.71 -10.22 8.98
C ARG A 34 1.69 -9.75 7.96
N PHE A 35 2.10 -9.48 6.73
CA PHE A 35 1.23 -8.97 5.68
C PHE A 35 0.91 -10.05 4.64
N LYS A 36 -0.22 -9.86 3.96
CA LYS A 36 -0.63 -10.70 2.83
C LYS A 36 -1.10 -9.83 1.68
N VAL A 37 -0.54 -10.05 0.49
CA VAL A 37 -1.07 -9.50 -0.77
C VAL A 37 -2.31 -10.32 -1.16
N ILE A 38 -3.44 -9.63 -1.36
CA ILE A 38 -4.77 -10.28 -1.48
C ILE A 38 -5.17 -10.56 -2.92
N ALA A 39 -4.64 -9.78 -3.85
CA ALA A 39 -4.81 -10.00 -5.27
C ALA A 39 -3.48 -9.72 -5.98
N PRO A 40 -3.17 -10.44 -7.08
CA PRO A 40 -2.04 -10.10 -7.92
C PRO A 40 -2.11 -8.63 -8.33
N ARG A 41 -1.00 -7.90 -8.21
CA ARG A 41 -0.94 -6.50 -8.64
C ARG A 41 -1.38 -6.37 -10.09
N THR A 42 -2.35 -5.48 -10.30
CA THR A 42 -2.76 -5.03 -11.62
C THR A 42 -2.33 -3.58 -11.77
N PHE A 43 -1.53 -3.29 -12.80
CA PHE A 43 -0.99 -1.94 -13.05
C PHE A 43 -0.13 -1.45 -11.85
N SER A 44 -0.40 -0.26 -11.32
CA SER A 44 0.35 0.39 -10.24
C SER A 44 -0.36 0.33 -8.86
N LEU A 45 -1.28 -0.63 -8.67
CA LEU A 45 -2.05 -0.81 -7.43
C LEU A 45 -1.72 -2.13 -6.74
N VAL A 46 -1.33 -2.05 -5.47
CA VAL A 46 -1.13 -3.22 -4.59
C VAL A 46 -2.23 -3.26 -3.55
N CYS A 47 -2.90 -4.40 -3.46
CA CYS A 47 -3.96 -4.69 -2.50
C CYS A 47 -3.43 -5.69 -1.47
N PHE A 48 -3.37 -5.28 -0.21
CA PHE A 48 -2.75 -6.07 0.85
C PHE A 48 -3.47 -5.86 2.18
N ARG A 49 -3.17 -6.70 3.16
CA ARG A 49 -3.70 -6.56 4.52
C ARG A 49 -2.71 -7.08 5.55
N LEU A 50 -2.79 -6.53 6.75
CA LEU A 50 -2.14 -7.07 7.94
C LEU A 50 -2.94 -8.30 8.42
N LEU A 51 -2.25 -9.41 8.63
CA LEU A 51 -2.87 -10.65 9.09
C LEU A 51 -3.28 -10.51 10.56
N PRO A 52 -4.50 -10.93 10.92
CA PRO A 52 -4.93 -10.90 12.31
C PRO A 52 -4.21 -11.95 13.17
N PRO A 53 -4.17 -11.75 14.50
CA PRO A 53 -3.93 -12.84 15.44
C PRO A 53 -4.96 -13.96 15.28
N LEU A 54 -4.59 -15.20 15.62
CA LEU A 54 -5.41 -16.41 15.39
C LEU A 54 -6.82 -16.36 16.01
N ASN A 55 -7.03 -15.53 17.02
CA ASN A 55 -8.28 -15.44 17.79
C ASN A 55 -9.13 -14.20 17.45
N SER A 56 -8.85 -13.51 16.34
CA SER A 56 -9.59 -12.32 15.93
C SER A 56 -10.99 -12.68 15.40
N GLU A 57 -12.03 -12.28 16.14
CA GLU A 57 -13.44 -12.51 15.76
C GLU A 57 -13.83 -11.80 14.46
N ASP A 58 -13.21 -10.66 14.16
CA ASP A 58 -13.52 -9.80 13.01
C ASP A 58 -12.59 -10.02 11.81
N HIS A 59 -11.81 -11.10 11.82
CA HIS A 59 -10.84 -11.44 10.77
C HIS A 59 -9.84 -10.30 10.48
N GLY A 60 -9.51 -9.49 11.48
CA GLY A 60 -8.53 -8.41 11.38
C GLY A 60 -9.03 -7.13 10.71
N ASN A 61 -10.35 -6.97 10.55
CA ASN A 61 -10.92 -5.80 9.89
C ASN A 61 -10.65 -4.50 10.66
N LYS A 62 -10.87 -4.51 11.98
CA LYS A 62 -10.55 -3.40 12.87
C LYS A 62 -9.07 -3.10 12.86
N LEU A 63 -8.23 -4.13 12.95
CA LEU A 63 -6.76 -3.99 12.88
C LEU A 63 -6.30 -3.27 11.60
N ASN A 64 -6.86 -3.64 10.44
CA ASN A 64 -6.52 -2.97 9.19
C ASN A 64 -7.10 -1.56 9.08
N ARG A 65 -8.27 -1.29 9.68
CA ARG A 65 -8.83 0.07 9.79
C ARG A 65 -7.94 0.96 10.66
N ASP A 66 -7.55 0.48 11.83
CA ASP A 66 -6.68 1.22 12.76
C ASP A 66 -5.30 1.47 12.15
N LEU A 67 -4.76 0.51 11.39
CA LEU A 67 -3.53 0.69 10.62
C LEU A 67 -3.68 1.77 9.54
N LEU A 68 -4.77 1.74 8.77
CA LEU A 68 -5.06 2.76 7.75
C LEU A 68 -5.09 4.16 8.38
N ASP A 69 -5.85 4.31 9.46
CA ASP A 69 -6.05 5.58 10.14
C ASP A 69 -4.74 6.08 10.75
N SER A 70 -3.98 5.19 11.39
CA SER A 70 -2.68 5.56 11.98
C SER A 70 -1.62 5.91 10.95
N VAL A 71 -1.65 5.33 9.75
CA VAL A 71 -0.72 5.69 8.67
C VAL A 71 -1.12 7.04 8.06
N ASN A 72 -2.40 7.22 7.75
CA ASN A 72 -2.90 8.45 7.15
C ASN A 72 -2.78 9.65 8.11
N SER A 73 -2.92 9.44 9.42
CA SER A 73 -2.77 10.50 10.43
C SER A 73 -1.34 11.05 10.54
N THR A 74 -0.34 10.34 10.00
CA THR A 74 1.04 10.85 9.96
C THR A 74 1.20 12.04 9.01
N GLY A 75 0.26 12.22 8.06
CA GLY A 75 0.36 13.21 6.98
C GLY A 75 1.49 12.94 5.96
N SER A 76 2.31 11.91 6.17
CA SER A 76 3.48 11.60 5.35
C SER A 76 3.14 10.66 4.17
N VAL A 77 2.08 9.88 4.32
CA VAL A 77 1.59 8.92 3.33
C VAL A 77 0.07 8.93 3.38
N PHE A 78 -0.56 8.77 2.21
CA PHE A 78 -1.99 8.54 2.13
C PHE A 78 -2.27 7.26 1.36
N ILE A 79 -2.93 6.30 2.01
CA ILE A 79 -3.46 5.09 1.40
C ILE A 79 -4.97 5.02 1.57
N SER A 80 -5.61 4.23 0.74
CA SER A 80 -7.05 3.99 0.79
C SER A 80 -7.35 2.56 1.20
N HIS A 81 -8.63 2.22 1.34
CA HIS A 81 -9.07 0.86 1.56
C HIS A 81 -10.16 0.46 0.56
N THR A 82 -10.49 -0.82 0.56
CA THR A 82 -11.71 -1.36 -0.01
C THR A 82 -12.23 -2.47 0.90
N VAL A 83 -13.51 -2.78 0.80
CA VAL A 83 -14.10 -3.97 1.43
C VAL A 83 -14.43 -4.96 0.32
N LEU A 84 -13.89 -6.18 0.42
CA LEU A 84 -14.15 -7.26 -0.52
C LEU A 84 -14.56 -8.49 0.26
N SER A 85 -15.75 -9.04 -0.03
CA SER A 85 -16.30 -10.20 0.68
C SER A 85 -16.32 -10.06 2.21
N GLY A 86 -16.53 -8.84 2.71
CA GLY A 86 -16.51 -8.52 4.14
C GLY A 86 -15.11 -8.32 4.74
N GLU A 87 -14.04 -8.46 3.96
CA GLU A 87 -12.67 -8.23 4.41
C GLU A 87 -12.20 -6.80 4.10
N TYR A 88 -11.59 -6.15 5.09
CA TYR A 88 -11.00 -4.83 4.96
C TYR A 88 -9.58 -4.93 4.39
N ILE A 89 -9.38 -4.34 3.21
CA ILE A 89 -8.14 -4.46 2.42
C ILE A 89 -7.55 -3.07 2.21
N LEU A 90 -6.24 -2.94 2.46
CA LEU A 90 -5.47 -1.72 2.21
C LEU A 90 -5.06 -1.64 0.75
N ARG A 91 -5.06 -0.43 0.22
CA ARG A 91 -4.77 -0.12 -1.19
C ARG A 91 -3.67 0.92 -1.30
N PHE A 92 -2.51 0.49 -1.80
CA PHE A 92 -1.38 1.35 -2.12
C PHE A 92 -1.32 1.58 -3.62
N ALA A 93 -1.70 2.78 -4.07
CA ALA A 93 -1.70 3.16 -5.48
C ALA A 93 -0.55 4.12 -5.78
N VAL A 94 0.38 3.71 -6.64
CA VAL A 94 1.46 4.58 -7.11
C VAL A 94 0.96 5.34 -8.35
N GLY A 95 0.86 6.65 -8.24
CA GLY A 95 0.31 7.48 -9.34
C GLY A 95 0.76 8.93 -9.36
N ALA A 96 1.44 9.43 -8.32
CA ALA A 96 1.89 10.81 -8.31
C ALA A 96 3.17 10.96 -9.16
N PRO A 97 3.25 11.96 -10.07
CA PRO A 97 4.35 12.07 -11.04
C PRO A 97 5.77 12.17 -10.45
N LEU A 98 5.88 12.61 -9.19
CA LEU A 98 7.14 12.79 -8.47
C LEU A 98 7.42 11.65 -7.47
N THR A 99 6.62 10.58 -7.48
CA THR A 99 6.91 9.41 -6.64
C THR A 99 8.20 8.74 -7.11
N GLU A 100 9.05 8.40 -6.15
CA GLU A 100 10.37 7.79 -6.35
C GLU A 100 10.46 6.60 -5.40
N LYS A 101 11.45 5.72 -5.62
CA LYS A 101 11.67 4.54 -4.76
C LYS A 101 11.83 4.91 -3.28
N ARG A 102 12.49 6.05 -2.96
CA ARG A 102 12.63 6.54 -1.58
C ARG A 102 11.29 6.83 -0.90
N HIS A 103 10.29 7.29 -1.65
CA HIS A 103 8.95 7.55 -1.13
C HIS A 103 8.22 6.23 -0.82
N VAL A 104 8.40 5.21 -1.67
CA VAL A 104 7.87 3.86 -1.43
C VAL A 104 8.53 3.23 -0.20
N ASN A 105 9.85 3.34 -0.06
CA ASN A 105 10.59 2.84 1.11
C ASN A 105 10.10 3.51 2.41
N MET A 106 9.98 4.84 2.40
CA MET A 106 9.48 5.59 3.54
C MET A 106 8.05 5.16 3.90
N ALA A 107 7.18 5.01 2.90
CA ALA A 107 5.81 4.58 3.14
C ALA A 107 5.73 3.17 3.71
N TRP A 108 6.58 2.26 3.22
CA TRP A 108 6.67 0.92 3.75
C TRP A 108 7.20 0.89 5.19
N GLN A 109 8.23 1.67 5.50
CA GLN A 109 8.75 1.79 6.86
C GLN A 109 7.66 2.28 7.83
N ILE A 110 6.90 3.32 7.45
CA ILE A 110 5.78 3.83 8.27
C ILE A 110 4.73 2.73 8.48
N LEU A 111 4.36 1.99 7.44
CA LEU A 111 3.42 0.87 7.54
C LEU A 111 3.93 -0.20 8.52
N GLN A 112 5.21 -0.57 8.44
CA GLN A 112 5.81 -1.56 9.33
C GLN A 112 5.85 -1.07 10.78
N ASP A 113 6.26 0.18 11.02
CA ASP A 113 6.33 0.76 12.35
C ASP A 113 4.93 0.83 13.01
N LYS A 114 3.93 1.28 12.26
CA LYS A 114 2.54 1.34 12.75
C LYS A 114 1.95 -0.05 12.96
N ALA A 115 2.25 -1.01 12.09
CA ALA A 115 1.82 -2.39 12.27
C ALA A 115 2.45 -3.02 13.51
N THR A 116 3.76 -2.81 13.76
CA THR A 116 4.43 -3.29 14.98
C THR A 116 3.76 -2.72 16.23
N ALA A 117 3.55 -1.40 16.29
CA ALA A 117 2.92 -0.76 17.45
C ALA A 117 1.50 -1.27 17.71
N LEU A 118 0.71 -1.52 16.65
CA LEU A 118 -0.64 -2.08 16.79
C LEU A 118 -0.61 -3.54 17.28
N LEU A 119 0.30 -4.36 16.73
CA LEU A 119 0.44 -5.75 17.13
C LEU A 119 0.95 -5.94 18.56
N GLU A 120 1.81 -5.03 19.05
CA GLU A 120 2.25 -5.03 20.45
C GLU A 120 1.16 -4.58 21.43
N SER A 121 0.12 -3.89 20.95
CA SER A 121 -1.00 -3.42 21.76
C SER A 121 -2.17 -4.40 21.84
N LEU A 122 -2.09 -5.53 21.15
CA LEU A 122 -3.08 -6.62 21.09
C LEU A 122 -2.75 -7.74 22.09
#